data_AF-A0A1H0WP71-F1
#
_entry.id   AF-A0A1H0WP71-F1
#
_cell.length_a   1.000
_cell.length_b   1.000
_cell.length_c   1.000
_cell.angle_alpha   90.00
_cell.angle_beta   90.00
_cell.angle_gamma   90.00
#
_symmetry.space_group_name_H-M   'P 1'
#
loop_
_entity.id
_entity.type
_entity.pdbx_description
1 polymer ?
#
loop_
_entity_poly.entity_id
_entity_poly.type
_entity_poly.pdbx_seq_one_letter_code
_entity_poly.pdbx_strand_id
1 'polypeptide(L)'
;MTEKTAIEMAAEIKADHQKAFDAVKAIAEDALGKVKSGEELTTAAKEKADEALLKMNGLTAQIAEIEQKLARSGNEDDKDGEKSFGEQFVENEGIKEFAASGSRGKADVRFKATITSATTNAAGSAGAGVQNTRLPGVLELPQRRLTVRDLLSQGRMDGSTLEYVRETGFVNNAAPTAENTAKPQSDLKFDLVPTSAKVIAHWMKASRQILDDFSQLRSIIDNRLLYGLAYVEEAQLLNGDGTGQNLNGIIPQATAYAAPITLPAPTSIDMMRLAMLQAALAEYPATGHVMNPIDWAWIETLKDSEGRYIIGNPQGTISPTLWGLPVVATQAIAVDKFLTGAFKLGAQVFDRWDARVEVGYINDDFTKNLVTILGEERLALAVYRPEAFVYGDFGRVA
;
A
#
# COMPACT_ATOMS: atom_id res chain seq x y z
N MET A 1 -23.63 55.73 -49.08
CA MET A 1 -22.95 55.32 -47.84
C MET A 1 -22.13 54.10 -48.20
N THR A 2 -20.86 54.30 -48.51
CA THR A 2 -19.92 53.25 -48.92
C THR A 2 -19.39 52.57 -47.66
N GLU A 3 -19.66 51.28 -47.52
CA GLU A 3 -19.13 50.39 -46.49
C GLU A 3 -17.59 50.41 -46.53
N LYS A 4 -16.97 50.97 -45.47
CA LYS A 4 -15.52 50.88 -45.26
C LYS A 4 -15.18 49.43 -44.91
N THR A 5 -14.22 48.85 -45.61
CA THR A 5 -13.80 47.45 -45.40
C THR A 5 -13.06 47.29 -44.06
N ALA A 6 -13.15 46.11 -43.44
CA ALA A 6 -12.56 45.81 -42.11
C ALA A 6 -11.03 46.07 -42.03
N ILE A 7 -10.35 46.06 -43.17
CA ILE A 7 -8.91 46.36 -43.29
C ILE A 7 -8.64 47.86 -43.09
N GLU A 8 -9.51 48.73 -43.60
CA GLU A 8 -9.40 50.18 -43.41
C GLU A 8 -9.76 50.58 -41.98
N MET A 9 -10.75 49.93 -41.35
CA MET A 9 -11.06 50.13 -39.92
C MET A 9 -9.91 49.66 -39.01
N ALA A 10 -9.26 48.54 -39.33
CA ALA A 10 -8.10 48.07 -38.56
C ALA A 10 -6.90 49.02 -38.67
N ALA A 11 -6.68 49.63 -39.83
CA ALA A 11 -5.64 50.64 -40.03
C ALA A 11 -5.97 51.98 -39.32
N GLU A 12 -7.23 52.40 -39.33
CA GLU A 12 -7.72 53.61 -38.63
C GLU A 12 -7.61 53.43 -37.11
N ILE A 13 -8.01 52.27 -36.58
CA ILE A 13 -7.85 51.90 -35.15
C ILE A 13 -6.37 51.81 -34.75
N LYS A 14 -5.50 51.28 -35.62
CA LYS A 14 -4.04 51.22 -35.36
C LYS A 14 -3.42 52.62 -35.34
N ALA A 15 -3.84 53.50 -36.25
CA ALA A 15 -3.38 54.89 -36.28
C ALA A 15 -3.86 55.69 -35.06
N ASP A 16 -5.10 55.48 -34.61
CA ASP A 16 -5.63 56.14 -33.42
C ASP A 16 -5.05 55.57 -32.12
N HIS A 17 -4.75 54.27 -32.06
CA HIS A 17 -4.00 53.68 -30.96
C HIS A 17 -2.54 54.18 -30.92
N GLN A 18 -1.89 54.37 -32.06
CA GLN A 18 -0.53 54.91 -32.11
C GLN A 18 -0.49 56.37 -31.65
N LYS A 19 -1.48 57.18 -32.03
CA LYS A 19 -1.63 58.56 -31.54
C LYS A 19 -1.92 58.61 -30.04
N ALA A 20 -2.75 57.71 -29.53
CA ALA A 20 -2.99 57.57 -28.10
C ALA A 20 -1.72 57.13 -27.35
N PHE A 21 -0.92 56.26 -27.95
CA PHE A 21 0.37 55.81 -27.43
C PHE A 21 1.40 56.96 -27.35
N ASP A 22 1.52 57.76 -28.41
CA ASP A 22 2.42 58.92 -28.42
C ASP A 22 1.97 60.02 -27.45
N ALA A 23 0.66 60.22 -27.29
CA ALA A 23 0.11 61.15 -26.29
C ALA A 23 0.40 60.71 -24.84
N VAL A 24 0.27 59.41 -24.56
CA VAL A 24 0.58 58.86 -23.22
C VAL A 24 2.08 58.86 -22.96
N LYS A 25 2.92 58.61 -23.98
CA LYS A 25 4.37 58.72 -23.87
C LYS A 25 4.82 60.15 -23.60
N ALA A 26 4.20 61.14 -24.24
CA ALA A 26 4.46 62.56 -23.96
C ALA A 26 4.09 62.94 -22.52
N ILE A 27 2.97 62.43 -21.98
CA ILE A 27 2.57 62.65 -20.59
C ILE A 27 3.54 61.96 -19.61
N ALA A 28 4.05 60.78 -19.96
CA ALA A 28 5.04 60.05 -19.15
C ALA A 28 6.42 60.74 -19.17
N GLU A 29 6.86 61.28 -20.31
CA GLU A 29 8.09 62.07 -20.42
C GLU A 29 7.99 63.40 -19.68
N ASP A 30 6.83 64.07 -19.71
CA ASP A 30 6.59 65.31 -18.96
C ASP A 30 6.50 65.05 -17.44
N ALA A 31 5.99 63.90 -17.02
CA ALA A 31 6.03 63.44 -15.62
C ALA A 31 7.46 63.08 -15.16
N LEU A 32 8.26 62.42 -16.01
CA LEU A 32 9.68 62.12 -15.74
C LEU A 32 10.55 63.40 -15.71
N GLY A 33 10.23 64.39 -16.56
CA GLY A 33 10.86 65.70 -16.55
C GLY A 33 10.63 66.45 -15.25
N LYS A 34 9.39 66.41 -14.73
CA LYS A 34 9.00 67.02 -13.44
C LYS A 34 9.58 66.30 -12.22
N VAL A 35 9.82 64.99 -12.31
CA VAL A 35 10.55 64.23 -11.27
C VAL A 35 12.03 64.62 -11.21
N LYS A 36 12.65 65.02 -12.32
CA LYS A 36 14.06 65.48 -12.35
C LYS A 36 14.26 66.91 -11.86
N SER A 37 13.21 67.74 -11.83
CA SER A 37 13.27 69.13 -11.33
C SER A 37 12.98 69.28 -9.82
N GLY A 38 12.82 68.19 -9.07
CA GLY A 38 12.91 68.22 -7.60
C GLY A 38 11.68 68.74 -6.86
N GLU A 39 10.48 68.67 -7.43
CA GLU A 39 9.23 68.83 -6.67
C GLU A 39 8.57 67.45 -6.43
N GLU A 40 8.22 67.16 -5.18
CA GLU A 40 7.65 65.89 -4.75
C GLU A 40 6.29 65.60 -5.40
N LEU A 41 6.23 64.61 -6.30
CA LEU A 41 4.97 64.03 -6.76
C LEU A 41 4.61 62.84 -5.87
N THR A 42 3.44 62.96 -5.23
CA THR A 42 2.78 61.99 -4.35
C THR A 42 2.78 60.57 -4.90
N THR A 43 2.96 59.58 -4.02
CA THR A 43 3.00 58.12 -4.24
C THR A 43 1.97 57.58 -5.25
N ALA A 44 0.80 58.21 -5.32
CA ALA A 44 -0.28 57.87 -6.26
C ALA A 44 0.08 58.07 -7.75
N ALA A 45 1.02 58.96 -8.10
CA ALA A 45 1.44 59.18 -9.48
C ALA A 45 2.40 58.07 -9.96
N LYS A 46 3.25 57.54 -9.08
CA LYS A 46 4.12 56.40 -9.38
C LYS A 46 3.32 55.10 -9.51
N GLU A 47 2.36 54.86 -8.61
CA GLU A 47 1.49 53.68 -8.71
C GLU A 47 0.66 53.68 -9.99
N LYS A 48 0.11 54.83 -10.41
CA LYS A 48 -0.63 54.92 -11.68
C LYS A 48 0.27 54.73 -12.90
N ALA A 49 1.53 55.17 -12.84
CA ALA A 49 2.49 54.95 -13.92
C ALA A 49 2.91 53.48 -14.01
N ASP A 50 3.19 52.82 -12.89
CA ASP A 50 3.53 51.39 -12.85
C ASP A 50 2.35 50.51 -13.24
N GLU A 51 1.13 50.84 -12.80
CA GLU A 51 -0.08 50.14 -13.21
C GLU A 51 -0.38 50.32 -14.70
N ALA A 52 -0.10 51.52 -15.25
CA ALA A 52 -0.20 51.77 -16.69
C ALA A 52 0.85 50.96 -17.46
N LEU A 53 2.10 50.87 -16.99
CA LEU A 53 3.16 50.06 -17.62
C LEU A 53 2.84 48.55 -17.56
N LEU A 54 2.30 48.06 -16.46
CA LEU A 54 1.84 46.66 -16.33
C LEU A 54 0.68 46.34 -17.27
N LYS A 55 -0.32 47.22 -17.35
CA LYS A 55 -1.42 47.10 -18.32
C LYS A 55 -0.92 47.20 -19.76
N MET A 56 0.09 48.03 -20.03
CA MET A 56 0.71 48.18 -21.35
C MET A 56 1.46 46.92 -21.77
N ASN A 57 2.23 46.30 -20.87
CA ASN A 57 2.88 45.00 -21.15
C ASN A 57 1.86 43.87 -21.37
N GLY A 58 0.78 43.85 -20.59
CA GLY A 58 -0.32 42.90 -20.77
C GLY A 58 -1.05 43.06 -22.11
N LEU A 59 -1.35 44.30 -22.51
CA LEU A 59 -1.98 44.59 -23.80
C LEU A 59 -1.04 44.34 -24.99
N THR A 60 0.26 44.63 -24.84
CA THR A 60 1.24 44.34 -25.90
C THR A 60 1.40 42.84 -26.09
N ALA A 61 1.36 42.05 -25.01
CA ALA A 61 1.34 40.60 -25.08
C ALA A 61 0.06 40.06 -25.74
N GLN A 62 -1.11 40.64 -25.43
CA GLN A 62 -2.38 40.27 -26.06
C GLN A 62 -2.42 40.63 -27.55
N ILE A 63 -1.85 41.78 -27.94
CA ILE A 63 -1.75 42.18 -29.35
C ILE A 63 -0.76 41.27 -30.09
N ALA A 64 0.37 40.89 -29.47
CA ALA A 64 1.30 39.92 -30.04
C ALA A 64 0.67 38.52 -30.18
N GLU A 65 -0.18 38.12 -29.23
CA GLU A 65 -0.93 36.85 -29.31
C GLU A 65 -2.01 36.91 -30.41
N ILE A 66 -2.66 38.06 -30.59
CA ILE A 66 -3.62 38.29 -31.67
C ILE A 66 -2.89 38.32 -33.03
N GLU A 67 -1.73 38.98 -33.16
CA GLU A 67 -0.91 38.92 -34.37
C GLU A 67 -0.40 37.51 -34.65
N GLN A 68 -0.01 36.74 -33.61
CA GLN A 68 0.43 35.36 -33.77
C GLN A 68 -0.73 34.42 -34.16
N LYS A 69 -1.96 34.71 -33.72
CA LYS A 69 -3.18 34.00 -34.15
C LYS A 69 -3.62 34.41 -35.55
N LEU A 70 -3.52 35.68 -35.93
CA LEU A 70 -3.86 36.17 -37.27
C LEU A 70 -2.85 35.68 -38.32
N ALA A 71 -1.55 35.66 -37.98
CA ALA A 71 -0.51 35.11 -38.84
C ALA A 71 -0.63 33.59 -39.03
N ARG A 72 -1.18 32.87 -38.04
CA ARG A 72 -1.55 31.45 -38.16
C ARG A 72 -2.83 31.20 -38.97
N SER A 73 -3.65 32.24 -39.18
CA SER A 73 -4.88 32.18 -39.98
C SER A 73 -4.68 32.58 -41.45
N GLY A 74 -3.47 32.98 -41.85
CA GLY A 74 -3.18 33.46 -43.20
C GLY A 74 -2.71 32.39 -44.20
N ASN A 75 -2.69 31.11 -43.82
CA ASN A 75 -2.18 30.04 -44.68
C ASN A 75 -2.89 28.72 -44.38
N GLU A 76 -4.01 28.46 -45.06
CA GLU A 76 -4.47 27.16 -45.60
C GLU A 76 -5.97 27.23 -45.92
N ASP A 77 -6.27 26.99 -47.20
CA ASP A 77 -7.60 26.74 -47.74
C ASP A 77 -8.17 25.42 -47.18
N ASP A 78 -9.49 25.42 -46.99
CA ASP A 78 -10.43 24.27 -47.06
C ASP A 78 -10.92 23.59 -45.74
N LYS A 79 -12.27 23.60 -45.62
CA LYS A 79 -13.22 22.77 -44.86
C LYS A 79 -13.62 23.13 -43.41
N ASP A 80 -14.91 23.46 -43.29
CA ASP A 80 -15.85 23.30 -42.17
C ASP A 80 -15.21 23.15 -40.78
N GLY A 81 -15.00 24.28 -40.10
CA GLY A 81 -14.63 24.37 -38.70
C GLY A 81 -15.66 25.16 -37.92
N GLU A 82 -16.21 24.55 -36.88
CA GLU A 82 -17.23 25.06 -35.98
C GLU A 82 -16.96 26.51 -35.52
N LYS A 83 -17.98 27.37 -35.64
CA LYS A 83 -17.94 28.77 -35.20
C LYS A 83 -17.37 28.87 -33.79
N SER A 84 -16.34 29.69 -33.62
CA SER A 84 -15.68 29.94 -32.33
C SER A 84 -16.68 30.47 -31.30
N PHE A 85 -16.53 30.06 -30.04
CA PHE A 85 -17.32 30.58 -28.90
C PHE A 85 -17.33 32.11 -28.83
N GLY A 86 -16.28 32.77 -29.32
CA GLY A 86 -16.24 34.24 -29.42
C GLY A 86 -17.12 34.82 -30.54
N GLU A 87 -17.27 34.10 -31.65
CA GLU A 87 -18.08 34.51 -32.81
C GLU A 87 -19.58 34.37 -32.51
N GLN A 88 -19.98 33.30 -31.81
CA GLN A 88 -21.34 33.15 -31.27
C GLN A 88 -21.65 34.16 -30.14
N PHE A 89 -20.64 34.69 -29.45
CA PHE A 89 -20.80 35.72 -28.43
C PHE A 89 -21.08 37.11 -29.03
N VAL A 90 -20.53 37.39 -30.22
CA VAL A 90 -20.72 38.66 -30.94
C VAL A 90 -22.03 38.66 -31.75
N GLU A 91 -22.47 37.50 -32.24
CA GLU A 91 -23.71 37.38 -33.03
C GLU A 91 -25.00 37.34 -32.18
N ASN A 92 -24.92 37.23 -30.86
CA ASN A 92 -26.11 37.13 -30.00
C ASN A 92 -26.81 38.50 -29.85
N GLU A 93 -28.03 38.64 -30.39
CA GLU A 93 -28.81 39.90 -30.39
C GLU A 93 -29.01 40.49 -28.98
N GLY A 94 -29.06 39.66 -27.93
CA GLY A 94 -29.21 40.12 -26.55
C GLY A 94 -28.01 40.90 -25.99
N ILE A 95 -26.81 40.77 -26.58
CA ILE A 95 -25.60 41.51 -26.14
C ILE A 95 -25.49 42.85 -26.87
N LYS A 96 -25.98 42.96 -28.11
CA LYS A 96 -26.07 44.26 -28.82
C LYS A 96 -27.05 45.21 -28.14
N GLU A 97 -28.17 44.71 -27.61
CA GLU A 97 -29.09 45.51 -26.80
C GLU A 97 -28.51 45.88 -25.42
N PHE A 98 -27.67 45.03 -24.83
CA PHE A 98 -26.99 45.31 -23.56
C PHE A 98 -25.85 46.34 -23.71
N ALA A 99 -25.13 46.30 -24.83
CA ALA A 99 -24.12 47.31 -25.17
C ALA A 99 -24.76 48.67 -25.54
N ALA A 100 -25.93 48.67 -26.20
CA ALA A 100 -26.66 49.89 -26.56
C ALA A 100 -27.34 50.58 -25.35
N SER A 101 -27.65 49.84 -24.28
CA SER A 101 -28.40 50.36 -23.12
C SER A 101 -27.55 50.89 -21.96
N GLY A 102 -26.21 50.92 -22.09
CA GLY A 102 -25.33 51.69 -21.18
C GLY A 102 -25.44 51.37 -19.69
N SER A 103 -25.92 50.18 -19.31
CA SER A 103 -26.17 49.82 -17.92
C SER A 103 -24.97 49.09 -17.30
N ARG A 104 -24.39 49.65 -16.24
CA ARG A 104 -23.35 49.00 -15.42
C ARG A 104 -24.00 48.02 -14.45
N GLY A 105 -24.19 46.78 -14.89
CA GLY A 105 -24.63 45.65 -14.07
C GLY A 105 -23.99 44.35 -14.52
N LYS A 106 -23.62 43.47 -13.57
CA LYS A 106 -23.16 42.11 -13.89
C LYS A 106 -24.30 41.35 -14.57
N ALA A 107 -24.21 41.16 -15.88
CA ALA A 107 -25.04 40.22 -16.60
C ALA A 107 -24.52 38.80 -16.31
N ASP A 108 -25.15 38.15 -15.33
CA ASP A 108 -24.96 36.71 -15.11
C ASP A 108 -25.74 35.98 -16.19
N VAL A 109 -25.12 35.79 -17.36
CA VAL A 109 -25.68 35.03 -18.47
C VAL A 109 -25.63 33.56 -18.06
N ARG A 110 -26.65 33.12 -17.33
CA ARG A 110 -26.92 31.69 -17.11
C ARG A 110 -27.34 31.11 -18.44
N PHE A 111 -26.38 30.60 -19.20
CA PHE A 111 -26.66 29.71 -20.32
C PHE A 111 -27.55 28.60 -19.80
N LYS A 112 -28.80 28.58 -20.27
CA LYS A 112 -29.77 27.52 -19.98
C LYS A 112 -29.43 26.27 -20.79
N ALA A 113 -28.17 25.86 -20.77
CA ALA A 113 -27.75 24.52 -21.13
C ALA A 113 -27.61 23.79 -19.79
N THR A 114 -28.72 23.30 -19.26
CA THR A 114 -28.71 22.32 -18.18
C THR A 114 -28.08 21.05 -18.75
N ILE A 115 -26.75 21.02 -18.81
CA ILE A 115 -25.99 19.84 -19.22
C ILE A 115 -26.05 18.87 -18.07
N THR A 116 -27.08 18.03 -18.07
CA THR A 116 -27.26 17.00 -17.06
C THR A 116 -26.48 15.74 -17.44
N SER A 117 -25.99 15.03 -16.42
CA SER A 117 -25.33 13.71 -16.52
C SER A 117 -26.27 12.57 -16.97
N ALA A 118 -27.38 12.90 -17.62
CA ALA A 118 -28.30 11.92 -18.18
C ALA A 118 -27.60 11.19 -19.34
N THR A 119 -27.86 9.89 -19.48
CA THR A 119 -27.28 9.03 -20.53
C THR A 119 -28.25 8.79 -21.69
N THR A 120 -29.44 9.37 -21.64
CA THR A 120 -30.44 9.31 -22.71
C THR A 120 -30.18 10.41 -23.75
N ASN A 121 -30.40 10.08 -25.03
CA ASN A 121 -30.26 10.99 -26.18
C ASN A 121 -31.31 12.12 -26.12
N ALA A 122 -31.03 13.17 -25.35
CA ALA A 122 -31.78 14.41 -25.31
C ALA A 122 -30.82 15.60 -25.46
N ALA A 123 -31.28 16.71 -26.06
CA ALA A 123 -30.48 17.92 -26.24
C ALA A 123 -30.00 18.45 -24.88
N GLY A 124 -28.67 18.59 -24.71
CA GLY A 124 -28.03 18.91 -23.42
C GLY A 124 -27.44 17.69 -22.67
N SER A 125 -27.45 16.50 -23.24
CA SER A 125 -26.88 15.29 -22.64
C SER A 125 -25.38 15.15 -22.98
N ALA A 126 -24.50 15.48 -22.02
CA ALA A 126 -23.05 15.23 -22.14
C ALA A 126 -22.61 13.96 -21.39
N GLY A 127 -23.55 13.15 -20.88
CA GLY A 127 -23.26 11.91 -20.15
C GLY A 127 -22.48 10.88 -20.99
N ALA A 128 -22.59 10.92 -22.32
CA ALA A 128 -21.80 10.09 -23.23
C ALA A 128 -20.31 10.51 -23.31
N GLY A 129 -19.99 11.77 -22.97
CA GLY A 129 -18.62 12.29 -22.89
C GLY A 129 -17.99 12.13 -21.50
N VAL A 130 -18.79 11.83 -20.48
CA VAL A 130 -18.29 11.49 -19.14
C VAL A 130 -17.79 10.05 -19.20
N GLN A 131 -16.51 9.90 -19.54
CA GLN A 131 -15.81 8.63 -19.36
C GLN A 131 -15.90 8.26 -17.88
N ASN A 132 -16.61 7.18 -17.56
CA ASN A 132 -16.55 6.60 -16.23
C ASN A 132 -15.08 6.30 -15.93
N THR A 133 -14.49 7.03 -14.99
CA THR A 133 -13.15 6.75 -14.50
C THR A 133 -13.20 5.40 -13.79
N ARG A 134 -12.96 4.32 -14.54
CA ARG A 134 -12.69 3.02 -13.93
C ARG A 134 -11.36 3.18 -13.21
N LEU A 135 -11.38 2.99 -11.89
CA LEU A 135 -10.15 2.96 -11.12
C LEU A 135 -9.27 1.85 -11.72
N PRO A 136 -8.09 2.17 -12.27
CA PRO A 136 -7.20 1.16 -12.80
C PRO A 136 -6.66 0.34 -11.61
N GLY A 137 -6.93 -0.97 -11.63
CA GLY A 137 -6.55 -1.88 -10.55
C GLY A 137 -7.76 -2.56 -9.91
N VAL A 138 -7.67 -3.88 -9.73
CA VAL A 138 -8.54 -4.59 -8.80
C VAL A 138 -8.01 -4.29 -7.40
N LEU A 139 -8.87 -3.84 -6.50
CA LEU A 139 -8.53 -3.75 -5.07
C LEU A 139 -8.32 -5.17 -4.54
N GLU A 140 -7.07 -5.55 -4.32
CA GLU A 140 -6.75 -6.80 -3.66
C GLU A 140 -7.33 -6.81 -2.24
N LEU A 141 -7.95 -7.93 -1.84
CA LEU A 141 -8.41 -8.08 -0.46
C LEU A 141 -7.21 -7.99 0.49
N PRO A 142 -7.39 -7.43 1.71
CA PRO A 142 -6.31 -7.32 2.68
C PRO A 142 -5.71 -8.70 2.97
N GLN A 143 -4.41 -8.80 2.75
CA GLN A 143 -3.62 -10.00 3.04
C GLN A 143 -3.26 -10.02 4.52
N ARG A 144 -3.32 -11.20 5.15
CA ARG A 144 -2.81 -11.38 6.52
C ARG A 144 -1.29 -11.18 6.49
N ARG A 145 -0.73 -10.61 7.56
CA ARG A 145 0.72 -10.56 7.73
C ARG A 145 1.22 -11.96 8.06
N LEU A 146 1.80 -12.62 7.07
CA LEU A 146 2.44 -13.91 7.24
C LEU A 146 3.81 -13.67 7.87
N THR A 147 4.08 -14.30 9.00
CA THR A 147 5.20 -13.88 9.88
C THR A 147 5.86 -15.03 10.63
N VAL A 148 5.26 -16.23 10.63
CA VAL A 148 5.84 -17.38 11.34
C VAL A 148 7.09 -17.89 10.63
N ARG A 149 7.10 -17.88 9.29
CA ARG A 149 8.27 -18.26 8.49
C ARG A 149 9.48 -17.38 8.78
N ASP A 150 9.27 -16.08 9.03
CA ASP A 150 10.33 -15.12 9.35
C ASP A 150 10.91 -15.30 10.77
N LEU A 151 10.19 -15.98 11.67
CA LEU A 151 10.70 -16.33 12.99
C LEU A 151 11.68 -17.51 12.95
N LEU A 152 11.54 -18.38 11.96
CA LEU A 152 12.30 -19.61 11.82
C LEU A 152 13.62 -19.37 11.07
N SER A 153 14.61 -20.20 11.37
CA SER A 153 15.82 -20.25 10.55
C SER A 153 15.48 -20.85 9.19
N GLN A 154 16.04 -20.29 8.11
CA GLN A 154 15.83 -20.78 6.74
C GLN A 154 17.03 -21.61 6.29
N GLY A 155 16.77 -22.66 5.52
CA GLY A 155 17.76 -23.57 4.96
C GLY A 155 17.30 -24.09 3.60
N ARG A 156 18.22 -24.67 2.83
CA ARG A 156 17.93 -25.33 1.56
C ARG A 156 18.25 -26.81 1.64
N MET A 157 17.48 -27.64 0.93
CA MET A 157 17.71 -29.08 0.86
C MET A 157 17.62 -29.62 -0.56
N ASP A 158 18.61 -30.42 -0.97
CA ASP A 158 18.60 -31.08 -2.29
C ASP A 158 18.01 -32.50 -2.23
N GLY A 159 17.98 -33.13 -1.04
CA GLY A 159 17.42 -34.47 -0.78
C GLY A 159 15.89 -34.48 -0.61
N SER A 160 15.24 -35.63 -0.73
CA SER A 160 13.79 -35.78 -0.47
C SER A 160 13.47 -35.97 1.02
N THR A 161 14.44 -36.48 1.77
CA THR A 161 14.42 -36.70 3.21
C THR A 161 15.61 -36.02 3.85
N LEU A 162 15.37 -35.35 4.96
CA LEU A 162 16.37 -34.79 5.85
C LEU A 162 16.35 -35.62 7.13
N GLU A 163 17.46 -36.27 7.44
CA GLU A 163 17.67 -36.95 8.72
C GLU A 163 18.55 -36.05 9.57
N TYR A 164 18.08 -35.71 10.78
CA TYR A 164 18.88 -34.97 11.73
C TYR A 164 18.96 -35.73 13.05
N VAL A 165 20.12 -35.56 13.70
CA VAL A 165 20.37 -36.14 15.01
C VAL A 165 19.83 -35.19 16.07
N ARG A 166 18.85 -35.66 16.83
CA ARG A 166 18.29 -34.99 18.00
C ARG A 166 18.96 -35.53 19.24
N GLU A 167 19.52 -34.67 20.08
CA GLU A 167 19.93 -35.06 21.42
C GLU A 167 18.67 -35.08 22.29
N THR A 168 18.33 -36.23 22.84
CA THR A 168 17.10 -36.45 23.63
C THR A 168 17.35 -36.43 25.12
N GLY A 169 18.61 -36.46 25.57
CA GLY A 169 18.92 -36.32 26.98
C GLY A 169 20.41 -36.19 27.24
N PHE A 170 20.74 -35.21 28.10
CA PHE A 170 22.05 -35.03 28.69
C PHE A 170 21.93 -35.20 30.20
N VAL A 171 22.42 -36.32 30.74
CA VAL A 171 22.50 -36.52 32.20
C VAL A 171 23.90 -36.10 32.63
N ASN A 172 24.03 -34.85 33.07
CA ASN A 172 25.29 -34.34 33.59
C ASN A 172 25.45 -34.68 35.07
N ASN A 173 26.22 -35.72 35.37
CA ASN A 173 26.55 -36.09 36.75
C ASN A 173 27.87 -35.46 37.22
N ALA A 174 28.41 -34.46 36.52
CA ALA A 174 29.69 -33.84 36.88
C ALA A 174 29.64 -33.27 38.31
N ALA A 175 30.49 -33.81 39.18
CA ALA A 175 30.66 -33.35 40.55
C ALA A 175 32.15 -33.38 40.95
N PRO A 176 32.59 -32.49 41.87
CA PRO A 176 33.93 -32.56 42.43
C PRO A 176 34.13 -33.88 43.16
N THR A 177 35.11 -34.69 42.73
CA THR A 177 35.39 -36.00 43.34
C THR A 177 36.68 -35.98 44.15
N ALA A 178 36.62 -36.53 45.36
CA ALA A 178 37.79 -36.80 46.17
C ALA A 178 38.65 -37.93 45.57
N GLU A 179 39.95 -37.94 45.88
CA GLU A 179 40.85 -39.01 45.47
C GLU A 179 40.36 -40.39 45.97
N ASN A 180 40.51 -41.42 45.14
CA ASN A 180 40.07 -42.81 45.36
C ASN A 180 38.56 -43.10 45.32
N THR A 181 37.71 -42.19 44.82
CA THR A 181 36.29 -42.47 44.56
C THR A 181 35.99 -42.65 43.07
N ALA A 182 35.01 -43.51 42.74
CA ALA A 182 34.55 -43.68 41.37
C ALA A 182 33.96 -42.35 40.86
N LYS A 183 34.48 -41.87 39.74
CA LYS A 183 34.03 -40.62 39.13
C LYS A 183 32.61 -40.80 38.58
N PRO A 184 31.72 -39.81 38.76
CA PRO A 184 30.41 -39.85 38.13
C PRO A 184 30.51 -39.94 36.61
N GLN A 185 29.68 -40.77 36.01
CA GLN A 185 29.55 -40.88 34.56
C GLN A 185 28.39 -40.01 34.07
N SER A 186 28.64 -39.16 33.09
CA SER A 186 27.59 -38.45 32.34
C SER A 186 27.21 -39.27 31.10
N ASP A 187 25.94 -39.18 30.70
CA ASP A 187 25.40 -39.92 29.55
C ASP A 187 24.72 -38.95 28.55
N LEU A 188 24.82 -39.28 27.26
CA LEU A 188 24.33 -38.49 26.13
C LEU A 188 23.50 -39.42 25.23
N LYS A 189 22.23 -39.08 25.03
CA LYS A 189 21.33 -39.84 24.15
C LYS A 189 21.07 -39.06 22.87
N PHE A 190 21.31 -39.72 21.74
CA PHE A 190 21.03 -39.20 20.41
C PHE A 190 19.98 -40.08 19.74
N ASP A 191 19.01 -39.46 19.08
CA ASP A 191 17.96 -40.09 18.29
C ASP A 191 18.02 -39.54 16.86
N LEU A 192 17.75 -40.40 15.87
CA LEU A 192 17.78 -40.03 14.47
C LEU A 192 16.34 -39.83 14.00
N VAL A 193 16.00 -38.58 13.67
CA VAL A 193 14.63 -38.22 13.28
C VAL A 193 14.58 -37.97 11.77
N PRO A 194 13.93 -38.84 10.98
CA PRO A 194 13.73 -38.61 9.56
C PRO A 194 12.57 -37.63 9.33
N THR A 195 12.81 -36.57 8.54
CA THR A 195 11.80 -35.62 8.10
C THR A 195 11.77 -35.57 6.57
N SER A 196 10.61 -35.83 5.96
CA SER A 196 10.47 -35.78 4.49
C SER A 196 9.95 -34.42 4.02
N ALA A 197 10.45 -33.93 2.88
CA ALA A 197 9.92 -32.71 2.26
C ALA A 197 8.54 -32.95 1.64
N LYS A 198 7.54 -32.16 2.06
CA LYS A 198 6.13 -32.24 1.65
C LYS A 198 5.80 -31.14 0.65
N VAL A 199 4.88 -31.42 -0.28
CA VAL A 199 4.45 -30.48 -1.32
C VAL A 199 3.16 -29.80 -0.88
N ILE A 200 3.13 -28.48 -0.94
CA ILE A 200 1.91 -27.67 -0.78
C ILE A 200 1.62 -27.07 -2.15
N ALA A 201 0.43 -27.34 -2.68
CA ALA A 201 0.05 -26.89 -4.02
C ALA A 201 -1.43 -26.51 -4.09
N HIS A 202 -1.74 -25.53 -4.93
CA HIS A 202 -3.12 -25.24 -5.34
C HIS A 202 -3.13 -24.66 -6.75
N TRP A 203 -4.27 -24.77 -7.43
CA TRP A 203 -4.41 -24.33 -8.81
C TRP A 203 -5.67 -23.50 -9.02
N MET A 204 -5.66 -22.68 -10.05
CA MET A 204 -6.83 -21.98 -10.54
C MET A 204 -6.91 -22.01 -12.05
N LYS A 205 -8.13 -21.98 -12.58
CA LYS A 205 -8.38 -21.91 -14.02
C LYS A 205 -8.75 -20.50 -14.44
N ALA A 206 -8.19 -20.05 -15.55
CA ALA A 206 -8.52 -18.78 -16.19
C ALA A 206 -8.72 -18.98 -17.70
N SER A 207 -9.54 -18.12 -18.32
CA SER A 207 -9.68 -18.11 -19.78
C SER A 207 -8.48 -17.42 -20.40
N ARG A 208 -7.93 -18.00 -21.47
CA ARG A 208 -6.78 -17.42 -22.21
C ARG A 208 -7.11 -16.02 -22.74
N GLN A 209 -8.33 -15.83 -23.23
CA GLN A 209 -8.80 -14.53 -23.76
C GLN A 209 -8.79 -13.45 -22.68
N ILE A 210 -9.27 -13.77 -21.47
CA ILE A 210 -9.27 -12.83 -20.34
C ILE A 210 -7.85 -12.51 -19.88
N LEU A 211 -6.92 -13.48 -19.94
CA LEU A 211 -5.51 -13.26 -19.62
C LEU A 211 -4.76 -12.40 -20.64
N ASP A 212 -5.24 -12.35 -21.88
CA ASP A 212 -4.69 -11.50 -22.95
C ASP A 212 -5.30 -10.10 -22.90
N ASP A 213 -6.60 -9.99 -22.64
CA ASP A 213 -7.33 -8.71 -22.58
C ASP A 213 -7.07 -7.95 -21.27
N PHE A 214 -6.77 -8.65 -20.17
CA PHE A 214 -6.55 -8.06 -18.85
C PHE A 214 -5.14 -8.40 -18.33
N SER A 215 -4.16 -7.60 -18.73
CA SER A 215 -2.75 -7.76 -18.32
C SER A 215 -2.55 -7.76 -16.80
N GLN A 216 -3.40 -7.03 -16.06
CA GLN A 216 -3.36 -7.01 -14.60
C GLN A 216 -3.86 -8.33 -13.96
N LEU A 217 -4.64 -9.16 -14.66
CA LEU A 217 -5.16 -10.42 -14.12
C LEU A 217 -4.01 -11.34 -13.70
N ARG A 218 -2.95 -11.36 -14.53
CA ARG A 218 -1.79 -12.23 -14.32
C ARG A 218 -1.11 -11.91 -13.01
N SER A 219 -0.81 -10.63 -12.77
CA SER A 219 -0.20 -10.20 -11.51
C SER A 219 -1.07 -10.49 -10.29
N ILE A 220 -2.40 -10.30 -10.40
CA ILE A 220 -3.33 -10.57 -9.29
C ILE A 220 -3.39 -12.07 -9.01
N ILE A 221 -3.43 -12.89 -10.06
CA ILE A 221 -3.42 -14.35 -9.93
C ILE A 221 -2.12 -14.80 -9.27
N ASP A 222 -0.97 -14.33 -9.76
CA ASP A 222 0.33 -14.70 -9.21
C ASP A 222 0.44 -14.31 -7.73
N ASN A 223 0.07 -13.07 -7.38
CA ASN A 223 0.04 -12.61 -5.99
C ASN A 223 -0.92 -13.44 -5.13
N ARG A 224 -2.10 -13.78 -5.66
CA ARG A 224 -3.12 -14.52 -4.92
C ARG A 224 -2.72 -15.97 -4.70
N LEU A 225 -2.08 -16.59 -5.69
CA LEU A 225 -1.56 -17.94 -5.58
C LEU A 225 -0.41 -17.97 -4.57
N LEU A 226 0.58 -17.08 -4.69
CA LEU A 226 1.68 -17.00 -3.74
C LEU A 226 1.18 -16.76 -2.30
N TYR A 227 0.22 -15.85 -2.10
CA TYR A 227 -0.40 -15.62 -0.81
C TYR A 227 -1.17 -16.83 -0.28
N GLY A 228 -1.93 -17.51 -1.14
CA GLY A 228 -2.70 -18.70 -0.76
C GLY A 228 -1.81 -19.86 -0.32
N LEU A 229 -0.65 -20.00 -0.95
CA LEU A 229 0.36 -21.00 -0.61
C LEU A 229 0.99 -20.66 0.75
N ALA A 230 1.47 -19.43 0.92
CA ALA A 230 2.08 -19.01 2.18
C ALA A 230 1.06 -18.99 3.36
N TYR A 231 -0.23 -18.82 3.08
CA TYR A 231 -1.31 -18.98 4.06
C TYR A 231 -1.45 -20.41 4.59
N VAL A 232 -1.44 -21.40 3.69
CA VAL A 232 -1.52 -22.82 4.06
C VAL A 232 -0.21 -23.29 4.67
N GLU A 233 0.91 -22.79 4.17
CA GLU A 233 2.25 -22.99 4.73
C GLU A 233 2.26 -22.63 6.22
N GLU A 234 1.86 -21.41 6.59
CA GLU A 234 1.87 -20.96 7.98
C GLU A 234 1.00 -21.84 8.88
N ALA A 235 -0.16 -22.27 8.39
CA ALA A 235 -1.03 -23.20 9.12
C ALA A 235 -0.37 -24.57 9.35
N GLN A 236 0.37 -25.08 8.36
CA GLN A 236 1.09 -26.36 8.44
C GLN A 236 2.35 -26.26 9.30
N LEU A 237 3.10 -25.17 9.22
CA LEU A 237 4.28 -24.92 10.07
C LEU A 237 3.90 -24.87 11.56
N LEU A 238 2.74 -24.30 11.88
CA LEU A 238 2.26 -24.23 13.27
C LEU A 238 1.55 -25.51 13.71
N ASN A 239 0.49 -25.91 13.01
CA ASN A 239 -0.48 -26.93 13.46
C ASN A 239 -0.39 -28.26 12.70
N GLY A 240 0.56 -28.43 11.78
CA GLY A 240 0.65 -29.65 10.97
C GLY A 240 0.78 -30.91 11.82
N ASP A 241 -0.04 -31.93 11.56
CA ASP A 241 -0.13 -33.15 12.37
C ASP A 241 0.94 -34.21 12.06
N GLY A 242 1.80 -33.97 11.05
CA GLY A 242 2.84 -34.90 10.61
C GLY A 242 2.32 -36.18 9.94
N THR A 243 1.01 -36.30 9.70
CA THR A 243 0.41 -37.49 9.10
C THR A 243 0.23 -37.36 7.59
N GLY A 244 0.56 -38.42 6.85
CA GLY A 244 0.41 -38.45 5.39
C GLY A 244 1.24 -37.37 4.68
N GLN A 245 0.54 -36.37 4.14
CA GLN A 245 1.16 -35.24 3.39
C GLN A 245 1.31 -33.97 4.23
N ASN A 246 0.77 -33.94 5.46
CA ASN A 246 0.94 -32.80 6.34
C ASN A 246 2.38 -32.73 6.88
N LEU A 247 2.82 -31.51 7.14
CA LEU A 247 4.08 -31.25 7.83
C LEU A 247 3.92 -31.59 9.31
N ASN A 248 5.01 -31.91 10.00
CA ASN A 248 4.99 -32.03 11.45
C ASN A 248 5.28 -30.65 12.04
N GLY A 249 4.21 -29.93 12.41
CA GLY A 249 4.25 -28.54 12.88
C GLY A 249 4.91 -28.39 14.25
N ILE A 250 5.07 -27.15 14.68
CA ILE A 250 5.71 -26.81 15.96
C ILE A 250 4.80 -27.18 17.15
N ILE A 251 3.49 -26.92 17.06
CA ILE A 251 2.56 -27.07 18.19
C ILE A 251 2.44 -28.52 18.66
N PRO A 252 2.27 -29.54 17.78
CA PRO A 252 2.17 -30.93 18.24
C PRO A 252 3.44 -31.49 18.88
N GLN A 253 4.59 -30.86 18.60
CA GLN A 253 5.88 -31.24 19.17
C GLN A 253 6.22 -30.41 20.42
N ALA A 254 5.61 -29.24 20.60
CA ALA A 254 5.93 -28.33 21.69
C ALA A 254 5.63 -28.95 23.07
N THR A 255 6.43 -28.57 24.06
CA THR A 255 6.15 -28.93 25.46
C THR A 255 4.92 -28.17 25.96
N ALA A 256 4.08 -28.86 26.72
CA ALA A 256 2.93 -28.23 27.35
C ALA A 256 3.40 -27.21 28.40
N TYR A 257 2.71 -26.08 28.48
CA TYR A 257 2.93 -25.08 29.52
C TYR A 257 2.71 -25.69 30.90
N ALA A 258 3.72 -25.57 31.74
CA ALA A 258 3.67 -25.95 33.15
C ALA A 258 4.29 -24.83 33.96
N ALA A 259 3.47 -24.14 34.76
CA ALA A 259 3.92 -23.02 35.58
C ALA A 259 5.02 -23.46 36.56
N PRO A 260 6.28 -22.99 36.39
CA PRO A 260 7.39 -23.44 37.25
C PRO A 260 7.32 -22.83 38.65
N ILE A 261 6.63 -21.69 38.77
CA ILE A 261 6.32 -21.02 40.03
C ILE A 261 4.81 -20.70 40.06
N THR A 262 4.21 -20.78 41.23
CA THR A 262 2.81 -20.41 41.46
C THR A 262 2.72 -18.95 41.89
N LEU A 263 1.98 -18.15 41.11
CA LEU A 263 1.65 -16.77 41.44
C LEU A 263 0.20 -16.70 41.95
N PRO A 264 -0.11 -15.88 42.97
CA PRO A 264 -1.49 -15.61 43.34
C PRO A 264 -2.14 -14.76 42.23
N ALA A 265 -3.22 -15.28 41.63
CA ALA A 265 -3.97 -14.66 40.53
C ALA A 265 -3.09 -14.24 39.32
N PRO A 266 -2.51 -15.20 38.58
CA PRO A 266 -1.64 -14.89 37.45
C PRO A 266 -2.42 -14.18 36.35
N THR A 267 -1.91 -13.04 35.89
CA THR A 267 -2.42 -12.41 34.67
C THR A 267 -1.86 -13.12 33.44
N SER A 268 -2.43 -12.87 32.27
CA SER A 268 -1.90 -13.42 31.02
C SER A 268 -0.49 -12.94 30.69
N ILE A 269 -0.10 -11.75 31.17
CA ILE A 269 1.27 -11.23 31.04
C ILE A 269 2.24 -12.07 31.88
N ASP A 270 1.80 -12.48 33.08
CA ASP A 270 2.59 -13.34 33.97
C ASP A 270 2.73 -14.75 33.37
N MET A 271 1.67 -15.30 32.79
CA MET A 271 1.73 -16.60 32.10
C MET A 271 2.78 -16.62 30.99
N MET A 272 2.87 -15.56 30.19
CA MET A 272 3.92 -15.43 29.17
C MET A 272 5.32 -15.35 29.79
N ARG A 273 5.48 -14.62 30.91
CA ARG A 273 6.76 -14.56 31.62
C ARG A 273 7.18 -15.91 32.17
N LEU A 274 6.22 -16.68 32.67
CA LEU A 274 6.42 -18.05 33.17
C LEU A 274 6.77 -19.01 32.03
N ALA A 275 6.15 -18.87 30.86
CA ALA A 275 6.50 -19.65 29.68
C ALA A 275 7.94 -19.37 29.21
N MET A 276 8.37 -18.10 29.24
CA MET A 276 9.77 -17.74 29.00
C MET A 276 10.71 -18.36 30.04
N LEU A 277 10.29 -18.41 31.31
CA LEU A 277 11.08 -19.02 32.38
C LEU A 277 11.19 -20.54 32.20
N GLN A 278 10.11 -21.21 31.80
CA GLN A 278 10.13 -22.63 31.46
C GLN A 278 11.10 -22.93 30.32
N ALA A 279 11.07 -22.13 29.24
CA ALA A 279 12.02 -22.26 28.14
C ALA A 279 13.48 -22.00 28.60
N ALA A 280 13.71 -20.98 29.43
CA ALA A 280 15.03 -20.68 29.96
C ALA A 280 15.58 -21.76 30.91
N LEU A 281 14.72 -22.42 31.68
CA LEU A 281 15.11 -23.57 32.52
C LEU A 281 15.48 -24.80 31.69
N ALA A 282 14.96 -24.91 30.47
CA ALA A 282 15.40 -25.89 29.48
C ALA A 282 16.67 -25.46 28.72
N GLU A 283 17.38 -24.43 29.19
CA GLU A 283 18.59 -23.84 28.55
C GLU A 283 18.35 -23.18 27.18
N TYR A 284 17.09 -22.97 26.78
CA TYR A 284 16.71 -22.35 25.52
C TYR A 284 16.00 -21.01 25.76
N PRO A 285 16.73 -19.87 25.80
CA PRO A 285 16.09 -18.57 25.97
C PRO A 285 15.14 -18.28 24.80
N ALA A 286 13.88 -18.00 25.10
CA ALA A 286 12.86 -17.71 24.11
C ALA A 286 13.24 -16.49 23.25
N THR A 287 12.97 -16.56 21.94
CA THR A 287 13.29 -15.49 20.98
C THR A 287 12.06 -14.73 20.51
N GLY A 288 10.85 -15.25 20.77
CA GLY A 288 9.60 -14.62 20.36
C GLY A 288 8.38 -15.31 20.96
N HIS A 289 7.24 -14.65 20.77
CA HIS A 289 5.93 -15.16 21.14
C HIS A 289 5.03 -15.20 19.91
N VAL A 290 4.20 -16.22 19.78
CA VAL A 290 3.18 -16.33 18.74
C VAL A 290 1.82 -16.53 19.43
N MET A 291 0.83 -15.72 19.05
CA MET A 291 -0.53 -15.79 19.59
C MET A 291 -1.55 -15.24 18.61
N ASN A 292 -2.84 -15.40 18.91
CA ASN A 292 -3.91 -14.82 18.11
C ASN A 292 -3.98 -13.29 18.29
N PRO A 293 -4.31 -12.50 17.25
CA PRO A 293 -4.54 -11.06 17.38
C PRO A 293 -5.61 -10.68 18.43
N ILE A 294 -6.62 -11.54 18.66
CA ILE A 294 -7.64 -11.32 19.70
C ILE A 294 -7.00 -11.35 21.09
N ASP A 295 -6.14 -12.33 21.34
CA ASP A 295 -5.42 -12.47 22.61
C ASP A 295 -4.39 -11.36 22.82
N TRP A 296 -3.76 -10.91 21.73
CA TRP A 296 -2.86 -9.77 21.78
C TRP A 296 -3.59 -8.48 22.19
N ALA A 297 -4.74 -8.19 21.58
CA ALA A 297 -5.56 -7.04 21.95
C ALA A 297 -6.06 -7.13 23.41
N TRP A 298 -6.33 -8.34 23.90
CA TRP A 298 -6.65 -8.56 25.31
C TRP A 298 -5.49 -8.15 26.22
N ILE A 299 -4.26 -8.58 25.91
CA ILE A 299 -3.07 -8.24 26.68
C ILE A 299 -2.81 -6.72 26.66
N GLU A 300 -2.98 -6.06 25.51
CA GLU A 300 -2.83 -4.61 25.39
C GLU A 300 -3.86 -3.83 26.21
N THR A 301 -5.08 -4.37 26.33
CA THR A 301 -6.19 -3.73 27.06
C THR A 301 -6.22 -4.05 28.55
N LEU A 302 -5.29 -4.86 29.06
CA LEU A 302 -5.16 -5.13 30.49
C LEU A 302 -4.85 -3.85 31.28
N LYS A 303 -5.59 -3.66 32.37
CA LYS A 303 -5.49 -2.50 33.26
C LYS A 303 -5.10 -2.91 34.66
N ASP A 304 -4.40 -2.02 35.35
CA ASP A 304 -4.17 -2.13 36.79
C ASP A 304 -5.43 -1.73 37.59
N SER A 305 -5.37 -1.85 38.92
CA SER A 305 -6.46 -1.47 39.82
C SER A 305 -6.77 0.04 39.82
N GLU A 306 -5.90 0.85 39.23
CA GLU A 306 -6.07 2.31 39.07
C GLU A 306 -6.61 2.68 37.67
N GLY A 307 -6.91 1.68 36.83
CA GLY A 307 -7.46 1.88 35.49
C GLY A 307 -6.43 2.29 34.42
N ARG A 308 -5.14 2.25 34.73
CA ARG A 308 -4.05 2.50 33.78
C ARG A 308 -3.75 1.22 32.99
N TYR A 309 -3.46 1.37 31.70
CA TYR A 309 -3.00 0.24 30.89
C TYR A 309 -1.62 -0.24 31.37
N ILE A 310 -1.46 -1.55 31.54
CA ILE A 310 -0.20 -2.14 32.01
C ILE A 310 0.86 -2.08 30.89
N ILE A 311 0.46 -2.40 29.66
CA ILE A 311 1.36 -2.46 28.49
C ILE A 311 0.88 -1.56 27.35
N GLY A 312 -0.44 -1.47 27.13
CA GLY A 312 -0.99 -0.70 26.02
C GLY A 312 -0.75 0.81 26.17
N ASN A 313 0.05 1.41 25.30
CA ASN A 313 0.03 2.85 25.11
C ASN A 313 -0.85 3.19 23.90
N PRO A 314 -2.06 3.76 24.09
CA PRO A 314 -2.93 4.14 22.99
C PRO A 314 -2.34 5.27 22.10
N GLN A 315 -1.30 5.96 22.58
CA GLN A 315 -0.57 6.98 21.81
C GLN A 315 0.65 6.46 21.06
N GLY A 316 1.02 5.18 21.21
CA GLY A 316 1.94 4.50 20.30
C GLY A 316 2.98 3.59 20.93
N THR A 317 3.07 2.38 20.40
CA THR A 317 4.31 1.61 20.23
C THR A 317 4.19 0.90 18.87
N ILE A 318 5.13 1.16 17.96
CA ILE A 318 5.03 0.76 16.55
C ILE A 318 5.23 -0.76 16.36
N SER A 319 5.84 -1.43 17.34
CA SER A 319 6.15 -2.86 17.26
C SER A 319 5.61 -3.62 18.47
N PRO A 320 4.77 -4.67 18.27
CA PRO A 320 4.25 -5.48 19.35
C PRO A 320 5.41 -6.27 20.00
N THR A 321 5.79 -5.87 21.20
CA THR A 321 6.82 -6.55 22.00
C THR A 321 6.29 -6.80 23.40
N LEU A 322 6.67 -7.95 23.96
CA LEU A 322 6.28 -8.36 25.31
C LEU A 322 7.53 -8.88 26.01
N TRP A 323 7.85 -8.33 27.19
CA TRP A 323 9.06 -8.67 27.95
C TRP A 323 10.36 -8.57 27.14
N GLY A 324 10.43 -7.64 26.19
CA GLY A 324 11.59 -7.45 25.31
C GLY A 324 11.69 -8.45 24.14
N LEU A 325 10.73 -9.35 23.98
CA LEU A 325 10.63 -10.27 22.85
C LEU A 325 9.58 -9.80 21.84
N PRO A 326 9.79 -10.01 20.53
CA PRO A 326 8.79 -9.73 19.51
C PRO A 326 7.56 -10.64 19.68
N VAL A 327 6.37 -10.07 19.49
CA VAL A 327 5.10 -10.81 19.46
C VAL A 327 4.59 -10.87 18.02
N VAL A 328 4.40 -12.08 17.53
CA VAL A 328 3.82 -12.38 16.23
C VAL A 328 2.35 -12.72 16.40
N ALA A 329 1.49 -11.81 15.96
CA ALA A 329 0.05 -11.97 16.03
C ALA A 329 -0.46 -12.62 14.73
N THR A 330 -0.80 -13.92 14.80
CA THR A 330 -1.32 -14.69 13.68
C THR A 330 -2.65 -15.36 14.00
N GLN A 331 -3.58 -15.31 13.03
CA GLN A 331 -4.87 -16.00 13.12
C GLN A 331 -4.75 -17.53 12.90
N ALA A 332 -3.55 -18.03 12.58
CA ALA A 332 -3.30 -19.46 12.44
C ALA A 332 -3.25 -20.19 13.80
N ILE A 333 -2.98 -19.46 14.90
CA ILE A 333 -3.13 -19.99 16.26
C ILE A 333 -4.58 -19.84 16.73
N ALA A 334 -5.10 -20.89 17.37
CA ALA A 334 -6.41 -20.88 17.99
C ALA A 334 -6.50 -19.81 19.09
N VAL A 335 -7.69 -19.23 19.26
CA VAL A 335 -7.95 -18.25 20.32
C VAL A 335 -7.66 -18.88 21.68
N ASP A 336 -7.15 -18.07 22.60
CA ASP A 336 -6.75 -18.43 23.98
C ASP A 336 -5.48 -19.27 24.08
N LYS A 337 -4.79 -19.51 22.96
CA LYS A 337 -3.56 -20.30 22.92
C LYS A 337 -2.36 -19.40 22.63
N PHE A 338 -1.22 -19.80 23.17
CA PHE A 338 0.04 -19.14 22.92
C PHE A 338 1.17 -20.14 22.69
N LEU A 339 2.15 -19.72 21.91
CA LEU A 339 3.39 -20.44 21.67
C LEU A 339 4.57 -19.51 21.99
N THR A 340 5.42 -19.92 22.92
CA THR A 340 6.63 -19.20 23.31
C THR A 340 7.83 -20.09 23.08
N GLY A 341 8.89 -19.59 22.46
CA GLY A 341 10.06 -20.42 22.31
C GLY A 341 11.21 -19.78 21.56
N ALA A 342 12.28 -20.56 21.44
CA ALA A 342 13.46 -20.19 20.69
C ALA A 342 13.30 -20.61 19.22
N PHE A 343 12.53 -19.86 18.43
CA PHE A 343 12.25 -20.19 17.02
C PHE A 343 13.50 -20.32 16.15
N LYS A 344 14.52 -19.49 16.39
CA LYS A 344 15.76 -19.51 15.59
C LYS A 344 16.66 -20.72 15.88
N LEU A 345 16.63 -21.24 17.10
CA LEU A 345 17.49 -22.35 17.54
C LEU A 345 16.75 -23.70 17.54
N GLY A 346 15.45 -23.68 17.86
CA GLY A 346 14.63 -24.86 18.05
C GLY A 346 14.10 -25.46 16.76
N ALA A 347 13.95 -24.66 15.70
CA ALA A 347 13.42 -25.13 14.43
C ALA A 347 14.04 -24.43 13.21
N GLN A 348 14.11 -25.16 12.11
CA GLN A 348 14.58 -24.67 10.82
C GLN A 348 13.68 -25.18 9.69
N VAL A 349 13.29 -24.28 8.80
CA VAL A 349 12.59 -24.60 7.55
C VAL A 349 13.63 -24.89 6.49
N PHE A 350 13.46 -26.01 5.79
CA PHE A 350 14.28 -26.39 4.65
C PHE A 350 13.44 -26.38 3.39
N ASP A 351 13.74 -25.45 2.49
CA ASP A 351 13.09 -25.41 1.18
C ASP A 351 13.85 -26.29 0.21
N ARG A 352 13.10 -27.15 -0.50
CA ARG A 352 13.65 -27.93 -1.61
C ARG A 352 13.57 -27.16 -2.92
N TRP A 353 12.47 -26.45 -3.10
CA TRP A 353 12.29 -25.49 -4.18
C TRP A 353 11.44 -24.33 -3.64
N ASP A 354 11.73 -23.13 -4.11
CA ASP A 354 10.98 -21.95 -3.73
C ASP A 354 9.57 -22.02 -4.34
N ALA A 355 8.62 -21.24 -3.81
CA ALA A 355 7.27 -21.14 -4.36
C ALA A 355 7.33 -20.74 -5.84
N ARG A 356 6.74 -21.56 -6.70
CA ARG A 356 6.75 -21.38 -8.16
C ARG A 356 5.35 -21.44 -8.73
N VAL A 357 5.13 -20.66 -9.77
CA VAL A 357 3.88 -20.65 -10.54
C VAL A 357 4.17 -21.26 -11.91
N GLU A 358 3.50 -22.37 -12.21
CA GLU A 358 3.55 -23.03 -13.50
C GLU A 358 2.21 -22.89 -14.21
N VAL A 359 2.26 -22.81 -15.54
CA VAL A 359 1.09 -22.64 -16.37
C VAL A 359 0.99 -23.84 -17.31
N GLY A 360 -0.16 -24.51 -17.31
CA GLY A 360 -0.38 -25.72 -18.07
C GLY A 360 -1.80 -25.88 -18.59
N TYR A 361 -1.99 -26.92 -19.40
CA TYR A 361 -3.29 -27.34 -19.90
C TYR A 361 -3.63 -28.70 -19.30
N ILE A 362 -4.84 -28.83 -18.73
CA ILE A 362 -5.32 -30.10 -18.19
C ILE A 362 -6.54 -30.54 -19.01
N ASN A 363 -6.52 -31.77 -19.53
CA ASN A 363 -7.61 -32.35 -20.32
C ASN A 363 -7.99 -31.47 -21.54
N ASP A 364 -9.27 -31.12 -21.67
CA ASP A 364 -9.84 -30.29 -22.74
C ASP A 364 -9.53 -28.79 -22.59
N ASP A 365 -8.71 -28.37 -21.63
CA ASP A 365 -8.42 -26.95 -21.42
C ASP A 365 -7.82 -26.31 -22.68
N PHE A 366 -7.02 -27.08 -23.44
CA PHE A 366 -6.46 -26.62 -24.71
C PHE A 366 -7.55 -26.34 -25.76
N THR A 367 -8.54 -27.22 -25.88
CA THR A 367 -9.64 -27.09 -26.86
C THR A 367 -10.70 -26.07 -26.41
N LYS A 368 -10.83 -25.82 -25.11
CA LYS A 368 -11.76 -24.84 -24.51
C LYS A 368 -11.14 -23.46 -24.27
N ASN A 369 -9.90 -23.23 -24.69
CA ASN A 369 -9.15 -22.00 -24.45
C ASN A 369 -9.05 -21.61 -22.95
N LEU A 370 -9.00 -22.61 -22.07
CA LEU A 370 -8.73 -22.44 -20.66
C LEU A 370 -7.24 -22.69 -20.39
N VAL A 371 -6.74 -22.07 -19.33
CA VAL A 371 -5.38 -22.22 -18.83
C VAL A 371 -5.47 -22.55 -17.36
N THR A 372 -4.75 -23.58 -16.92
CA THR A 372 -4.59 -23.91 -15.51
C THR A 372 -3.27 -23.30 -15.02
N ILE A 373 -3.36 -22.52 -13.95
CA ILE A 373 -2.21 -21.91 -13.27
C ILE A 373 -2.06 -22.64 -11.93
N LEU A 374 -0.91 -23.26 -11.72
CA LEU A 374 -0.56 -24.07 -10.55
C LEU A 374 0.51 -23.33 -9.74
N GLY A 375 0.24 -23.06 -8.47
CA GLY A 375 1.24 -22.61 -7.51
C GLY A 375 1.65 -23.77 -6.61
N GLU A 376 2.94 -24.08 -6.54
CA GLU A 376 3.45 -25.13 -5.65
C GLU A 376 4.76 -24.76 -4.96
N GLU A 377 4.95 -25.32 -3.77
CA GLU A 377 6.20 -25.28 -3.01
C GLU A 377 6.45 -26.65 -2.39
N ARG A 378 7.68 -26.88 -1.92
CA ARG A 378 8.06 -28.09 -1.22
C ARG A 378 9.11 -27.78 -0.21
N LEU A 379 8.76 -28.05 1.03
CA LEU A 379 9.56 -27.73 2.18
C LEU A 379 9.48 -28.85 3.22
N ALA A 380 10.45 -28.86 4.12
CA ALA A 380 10.49 -29.70 5.29
C ALA A 380 10.69 -28.81 6.52
N LEU A 381 10.06 -29.19 7.64
CA LEU A 381 10.26 -28.52 8.92
C LEU A 381 11.04 -29.46 9.85
N ALA A 382 12.24 -29.04 10.25
CA ALA A 382 13.04 -29.75 11.24
C ALA A 382 12.92 -29.04 12.59
N VAL A 383 12.38 -29.73 13.59
CA VAL A 383 12.33 -29.26 14.98
C VAL A 383 13.44 -29.98 15.74
N TYR A 384 14.57 -29.29 15.96
CA TYR A 384 15.74 -29.88 16.61
C TYR A 384 15.53 -30.16 18.09
N ARG A 385 14.75 -29.31 18.76
CA ARG A 385 14.54 -29.34 20.21
C ARG A 385 13.10 -28.95 20.52
N PRO A 386 12.22 -29.94 20.74
CA PRO A 386 10.82 -29.65 21.06
C PRO A 386 10.64 -28.93 22.41
N GLU A 387 11.57 -29.14 23.35
CA GLU A 387 11.64 -28.46 24.65
C GLU A 387 11.91 -26.96 24.57
N ALA A 388 12.43 -26.48 23.43
CA ALA A 388 12.62 -25.06 23.19
C ALA A 388 11.29 -24.31 22.90
N PHE A 389 10.19 -25.06 22.73
CA PHE A 389 8.86 -24.53 22.48
C PHE A 389 7.91 -24.90 23.61
N VAL A 390 7.25 -23.88 24.15
CA VAL A 390 6.24 -23.99 25.19
C VAL A 390 4.91 -23.56 24.60
N TYR A 391 3.96 -24.49 24.55
CA TYR A 391 2.61 -24.26 24.09
C TYR A 391 1.64 -24.32 25.26
N GLY A 392 0.83 -23.29 25.42
CA GLY A 392 -0.06 -23.15 26.56
C GLY A 392 -1.41 -22.55 26.21
N ASP A 393 -2.27 -22.60 27.20
CA ASP A 393 -3.59 -22.01 27.20
C ASP A 393 -3.62 -20.90 28.27
N PHE A 394 -4.20 -19.74 27.96
CA PHE A 394 -4.43 -18.73 28.97
C PHE A 394 -5.59 -19.07 29.92
N GLY A 395 -6.39 -20.11 29.60
CA GLY A 395 -7.43 -20.64 30.46
C GLY A 395 -8.62 -19.70 30.63
N ARG A 396 -8.91 -18.90 29.59
CA ARG A 396 -10.01 -17.93 29.58
C ARG A 396 -11.26 -18.49 28.89
N VAL A 397 -11.10 -19.49 28.04
CA VAL A 397 -12.20 -20.19 27.35
C VAL A 397 -12.59 -21.43 28.14
N ALA A 398 -13.82 -21.44 28.65
CA ALA A 398 -14.49 -22.61 29.20
C ALA A 398 -15.06 -23.51 28.09
#